data_AF-A0A974ALL3-F1
#
_entry.id   AF-A0A974ALL3-F1
#
_cell.length_a   1.000
_cell.length_b   1.000
_cell.length_c   1.000
_cell.angle_alpha   90.00
_cell.angle_beta   90.00
_cell.angle_gamma   90.00
#
_symmetry.space_group_name_H-M   'P 1'
#
loop_
_entity.id
_entity.type
_entity.pdbx_description
1 polymer ?
#
loop_
_entity_poly.entity_id
_entity_poly.type
_entity_poly.pdbx_seq_one_letter_code
_entity_poly.pdbx_strand_id
1 'polypeptide(L)'
;MANDLADDVIRAIRVLYNKNPNAQALFDLNARRERDATFTSLDVISRKLEISRGDAVALARDLEAAGCGQFVVGRRGSKSRLEWKFSCIGLGKAAAGEPIQLDKAEDPEEEEIEDTAEQSITKGMTIAEAKAALAESLGISVSQIEISIRA
;
A
#
# COMPACT_ATOMS: atom_id res chain seq x y z
N MET A 1 -26.44 -0.65 -10.05
CA MET A 1 -26.12 0.53 -9.20
C MET A 1 -24.74 0.44 -8.56
N ALA A 2 -24.39 -0.60 -7.79
CA ALA A 2 -23.04 -0.69 -7.18
C ALA A 2 -21.92 -0.99 -8.20
N ASN A 3 -22.18 -1.87 -9.18
CA ASN A 3 -21.21 -2.17 -10.25
C ASN A 3 -20.97 -0.98 -11.19
N ASP A 4 -22.01 -0.22 -11.54
CA ASP A 4 -21.89 0.93 -12.46
C ASP A 4 -20.92 2.00 -11.91
N LEU A 5 -20.96 2.25 -10.59
CA LEU A 5 -20.07 3.19 -9.92
C LEU A 5 -18.62 2.70 -9.90
N ALA A 6 -18.39 1.39 -9.71
CA ALA A 6 -17.06 0.81 -9.74
C ALA A 6 -16.45 0.90 -11.14
N ASP A 7 -17.25 0.65 -12.19
CA ASP A 7 -16.81 0.75 -13.58
C ASP A 7 -16.45 2.19 -13.97
N ASP A 8 -17.21 3.18 -13.50
CA ASP A 8 -16.88 4.61 -13.67
C ASP A 8 -15.55 4.98 -13.03
N VAL A 9 -15.30 4.49 -11.81
CA VAL A 9 -14.03 4.70 -11.10
C VAL A 9 -12.89 4.04 -11.86
N ILE A 10 -13.05 2.80 -12.33
CA ILE A 10 -12.02 2.10 -13.13
C ILE A 10 -11.66 2.90 -14.40
N ARG A 11 -12.66 3.49 -15.07
CA ARG A 11 -12.40 4.37 -16.22
C ARG A 11 -11.64 5.63 -15.82
N ALA A 12 -12.05 6.29 -14.74
CA ALA A 12 -11.40 7.51 -14.26
C ALA A 12 -9.95 7.28 -13.82
N ILE A 13 -9.67 6.21 -13.08
CA ILE A 13 -8.30 5.90 -12.63
C ILE A 13 -7.39 5.52 -13.78
N ARG A 14 -7.88 4.85 -14.82
CA ARG A 14 -7.08 4.55 -16.02
C ARG A 14 -6.72 5.82 -16.78
N VAL A 15 -7.65 6.77 -16.87
CA VAL A 15 -7.36 8.09 -17.46
C VAL A 15 -6.31 8.83 -16.62
N LEU A 16 -6.45 8.80 -15.30
CA LEU A 16 -5.51 9.45 -14.38
C LEU A 16 -4.12 8.82 -14.42
N TYR A 17 -4.04 7.48 -14.43
CA TYR A 17 -2.82 6.68 -14.56
C TYR A 17 -2.01 7.06 -15.80
N ASN A 18 -2.67 7.27 -16.94
CA ASN A 18 -2.00 7.61 -18.20
C ASN A 18 -1.62 9.10 -18.31
N LYS A 19 -2.26 9.99 -17.54
CA LYS A 19 -2.07 11.45 -17.67
C LYS A 19 -1.12 12.03 -16.62
N ASN A 20 -1.08 11.46 -15.42
CA ASN A 20 -0.32 12.01 -14.30
C ASN A 20 0.74 10.99 -13.85
N PRO A 21 2.05 11.28 -14.03
CA PRO A 21 3.12 10.35 -13.65
C PRO A 21 3.15 10.06 -12.15
N ASN A 22 2.73 11.01 -11.30
CA ASN A 22 2.66 10.79 -9.86
C ASN A 22 1.52 9.83 -9.50
N ALA A 23 0.41 9.91 -10.23
CA ALA A 23 -0.69 8.95 -10.06
C ALA A 23 -0.28 7.56 -10.52
N GLN A 24 0.40 7.47 -11.67
CA GLN A 24 0.97 6.23 -12.17
C GLN A 24 1.85 5.56 -11.11
N ALA A 25 2.83 6.29 -10.59
CA ALA A 25 3.76 5.79 -9.58
C ALA A 25 3.05 5.36 -8.28
N LEU A 26 2.03 6.11 -7.84
CA LEU A 26 1.25 5.73 -6.66
C LEU A 26 0.45 4.44 -6.88
N PHE A 27 -0.22 4.30 -8.03
CA PHE A 27 -0.98 3.10 -8.36
C PHE A 27 -0.07 1.87 -8.49
N ASP A 28 1.09 2.01 -9.14
CA ASP A 28 2.08 0.95 -9.25
C ASP A 28 2.60 0.52 -7.86
N LEU A 29 2.83 1.50 -6.96
CA LEU A 29 3.24 1.22 -5.58
C LEU A 29 2.13 0.49 -4.82
N ASN A 30 0.88 0.92 -4.95
CA ASN A 30 -0.24 0.29 -4.26
C ASN A 30 -0.52 -1.13 -4.78
N ALA A 31 -0.39 -1.38 -6.09
CA ALA A 31 -0.58 -2.70 -6.68
C ALA A 31 0.40 -3.75 -6.11
N ARG A 32 1.58 -3.31 -5.66
CA ARG A 32 2.63 -4.16 -5.06
C ARG A 32 2.47 -4.39 -3.56
N ARG A 33 1.53 -3.72 -2.89
CA ARG A 33 1.34 -3.91 -1.44
C ARG A 33 0.76 -5.28 -1.15
N GLU A 34 1.17 -5.85 -0.03
CA GLU A 34 0.61 -7.10 0.51
C GLU A 34 -0.62 -6.86 1.38
N ARG A 35 -0.74 -5.67 1.98
CA ARG A 35 -1.83 -5.28 2.86
C ARG A 35 -2.50 -4.01 2.37
N ASP A 36 -3.81 -4.00 2.48
CA ASP A 36 -4.60 -2.81 2.18
C ASP A 36 -4.44 -1.75 3.27
N ALA A 37 -4.87 -0.54 2.97
CA ALA A 37 -4.90 0.55 3.93
C ALA A 37 -6.19 1.34 3.77
N THR A 38 -6.85 1.65 4.89
CA THR A 38 -8.08 2.47 4.91
C THR A 38 -7.78 3.93 4.58
N PHE A 39 -6.57 4.40 4.88
CA PHE A 39 -6.12 5.72 4.49
C PHE A 39 -4.62 5.76 4.18
N THR A 40 -4.15 6.84 3.56
CA THR A 40 -2.72 7.10 3.39
C THR A 40 -2.46 8.59 3.60
N SER A 41 -1.51 8.92 4.48
CA SER A 41 -1.16 10.32 4.74
C SER A 41 -0.42 10.95 3.56
N LEU A 42 -0.57 12.26 3.39
CA LEU A 42 0.16 13.00 2.35
C LEU A 42 1.67 12.98 2.58
N ASP A 43 2.11 12.85 3.83
CA ASP A 43 3.54 12.76 4.17
C ASP A 43 4.13 11.46 3.62
N VAL A 44 3.40 10.33 3.73
CA VAL A 44 3.79 9.05 3.14
C VAL A 44 3.81 9.14 1.61
N ILE A 45 2.79 9.77 0.99
CA ILE A 45 2.76 9.95 -0.47
C ILE A 45 3.94 10.79 -0.95
N SER A 46 4.18 11.94 -0.30
CA SER A 46 5.28 12.85 -0.64
C SER A 46 6.63 12.15 -0.54
N ARG A 47 6.84 11.39 0.54
CA ARG A 47 8.08 10.65 0.77
C ARG A 47 8.28 9.48 -0.19
N LYS A 48 7.25 8.66 -0.43
CA LYS A 48 7.38 7.46 -1.29
C LYS A 48 7.53 7.80 -2.77
N LEU A 49 6.96 8.92 -3.20
CA LEU A 49 7.05 9.38 -4.59
C LEU A 49 8.14 10.44 -4.78
N GLU A 50 8.81 10.86 -3.71
CA GLU A 50 9.81 11.92 -3.71
C GLU A 50 9.30 13.23 -4.33
N ILE A 51 8.03 13.57 -4.08
CA ILE A 51 7.36 14.77 -4.62
C ILE A 51 7.16 15.84 -3.55
N SER A 52 6.93 17.07 -4.00
CA SER A 52 6.60 18.17 -3.09
C SER A 52 5.26 17.93 -2.40
N ARG A 53 5.07 18.54 -1.23
CA ARG A 53 3.77 18.50 -0.53
C ARG A 53 2.65 19.10 -1.38
N GLY A 54 2.95 20.12 -2.19
CA GLY A 54 1.99 20.72 -3.11
C GLY A 54 1.50 19.72 -4.16
N ASP A 55 2.42 18.95 -4.74
CA ASP A 55 2.10 17.91 -5.72
C ASP A 55 1.34 16.74 -5.08
N ALA A 56 1.68 16.37 -3.84
CA ALA A 56 0.93 15.36 -3.10
C ALA A 56 -0.52 15.80 -2.81
N VAL A 57 -0.74 17.09 -2.48
CA VAL A 57 -2.09 17.65 -2.34
C VAL A 57 -2.84 17.63 -3.67
N ALA A 58 -2.19 18.05 -4.76
CA ALA A 58 -2.79 18.04 -6.09
C ALA A 58 -3.19 16.61 -6.49
N LEU A 59 -2.30 15.64 -6.30
CA LEU A 59 -2.55 14.23 -6.55
C LEU A 59 -3.72 13.69 -5.70
N ALA A 60 -3.79 14.02 -4.41
CA ALA A 60 -4.91 13.58 -3.56
C ALA A 60 -6.26 14.15 -4.02
N ARG A 61 -6.28 15.38 -4.53
CA ARG A 61 -7.49 15.96 -5.14
C ARG A 61 -7.88 15.28 -6.44
N ASP A 62 -6.90 14.94 -7.28
CA ASP A 62 -7.16 14.19 -8.52
C ASP A 62 -7.74 12.79 -8.22
N LEU A 63 -7.23 12.13 -7.18
CA LEU A 63 -7.73 10.82 -6.72
C LEU A 63 -9.15 10.91 -6.14
N GLU A 64 -9.46 11.95 -5.38
CA GLU A 64 -10.81 12.24 -4.91
C GLU A 64 -11.77 12.49 -6.09
N ALA A 65 -11.36 13.30 -7.07
CA ALA A 65 -12.14 13.57 -8.27
C ALA A 65 -12.37 12.32 -9.13
N ALA A 66 -11.42 11.39 -9.13
CA ALA A 66 -11.56 10.08 -9.78
C ALA A 66 -12.43 9.09 -8.99
N GLY A 67 -12.87 9.45 -7.78
CA GLY A 67 -13.74 8.62 -6.94
C GLY A 67 -13.02 7.51 -6.17
N CYS A 68 -11.69 7.55 -6.08
CA CYS A 68 -10.88 6.58 -5.35
C CYS A 68 -11.10 6.63 -3.83
N GLY A 69 -11.51 7.78 -3.32
CA GLY A 69 -11.52 8.08 -1.90
C GLY A 69 -11.89 9.53 -1.62
N GLN A 70 -11.68 9.95 -0.37
CA GLN A 70 -11.92 11.31 0.09
C GLN A 70 -10.62 11.94 0.61
N PHE A 71 -10.32 13.16 0.18
CA PHE A 71 -9.15 13.89 0.67
C PHE A 71 -9.51 14.69 1.93
N VAL A 72 -8.95 14.28 3.07
CA VAL A 72 -9.17 14.92 4.36
C VAL A 72 -8.01 15.86 4.69
N VAL A 73 -8.31 17.16 4.71
CA VAL A 73 -7.36 18.20 5.13
C VAL A 73 -7.24 18.20 6.65
N GLY A 74 -6.03 17.93 7.13
CA GLY A 74 -5.72 17.94 8.55
C GLY A 74 -5.86 19.32 9.19
N ARG A 75 -6.39 19.38 10.41
CA ARG A 75 -6.48 20.61 11.25
C ARG A 75 -6.01 20.28 12.67
N ARG A 76 -5.49 21.28 13.40
CA ARG A 76 -5.08 21.16 14.82
C ARG A 76 -4.15 19.96 15.11
N GLY A 77 -3.11 19.78 14.29
CA GLY A 77 -2.13 18.70 14.47
C GLY A 77 -2.50 17.37 13.82
N SER A 78 -3.73 17.19 13.33
CA SER A 78 -4.06 16.02 12.51
C SER A 78 -3.37 16.09 11.16
N LYS A 79 -2.83 14.96 10.68
CA LYS A 79 -2.22 14.86 9.36
C LYS A 79 -3.28 14.92 8.25
N SER A 80 -2.90 15.50 7.11
CA SER A 80 -3.73 15.43 5.90
C SER A 80 -3.56 14.06 5.25
N ARG A 81 -4.66 13.47 4.79
CA ARG A 81 -4.69 12.07 4.34
C ARG A 81 -5.75 11.86 3.25
N LEU A 82 -5.55 10.82 2.45
CA LEU A 82 -6.53 10.28 1.54
C LEU A 82 -7.18 9.05 2.20
N GLU A 83 -8.48 9.10 2.44
CA GLU A 83 -9.26 7.96 2.94
C GLU A 83 -9.79 7.17 1.74
N TRP A 84 -9.40 5.91 1.64
CA TRP A 84 -9.71 5.07 0.49
C TRP A 84 -11.14 4.55 0.58
N LYS A 85 -11.89 4.69 -0.52
CA LYS A 85 -13.25 4.16 -0.63
C LYS A 85 -13.26 2.69 -1.08
N PHE A 86 -12.25 2.32 -1.86
CA PHE A 86 -12.03 0.99 -2.40
C PHE A 86 -10.65 0.49 -1.98
N SER A 87 -10.41 -0.81 -2.11
CA SER A 87 -9.09 -1.40 -1.91
C SER A 87 -8.02 -0.61 -2.65
N CYS A 88 -6.99 -0.12 -1.95
CA CYS A 88 -5.92 0.64 -2.58
C CYS A 88 -5.08 -0.25 -3.52
N ILE A 89 -4.95 -1.54 -3.17
CA ILE A 89 -4.33 -2.58 -4.01
C ILE A 89 -5.19 -2.82 -5.25
N GLY A 90 -6.51 -3.00 -5.07
CA GLY A 90 -7.45 -3.19 -6.16
C GLY A 90 -7.44 -2.01 -7.15
N LEU A 91 -7.42 -0.77 -6.63
CA LEU A 91 -7.29 0.43 -7.44
C LEU A 91 -5.98 0.46 -8.23
N GLY A 92 -4.85 0.08 -7.61
CA GLY A 92 -3.55 -0.03 -8.28
C GLY A 92 -3.58 -1.02 -9.44
N LYS A 93 -4.07 -2.23 -9.20
CA LYS A 93 -4.18 -3.30 -10.20
C LYS A 93 -5.15 -2.92 -11.33
N ALA A 94 -6.31 -2.37 -11.00
CA ALA A 94 -7.31 -1.93 -11.97
C ALA A 94 -6.79 -0.80 -12.88
N ALA A 95 -6.01 0.13 -12.31
CA ALA A 95 -5.36 1.22 -13.05
C ALA A 95 -4.30 0.69 -14.03
N ALA A 96 -3.51 -0.30 -13.63
CA ALA A 96 -2.55 -1.01 -14.50
C ALA A 96 -3.21 -1.87 -15.59
N GLY A 97 -4.55 -2.02 -15.56
CA GLY A 97 -5.31 -2.74 -16.57
C GLY A 97 -5.60 -4.21 -16.23
N GLU A 98 -5.27 -4.65 -15.02
CA GLU A 98 -5.62 -6.00 -14.57
C GLU A 98 -7.15 -6.15 -14.44
N PRO A 99 -7.71 -7.31 -14.85
CA PRO A 99 -9.13 -7.60 -14.69
C PRO A 99 -9.41 -7.95 -13.22
N ILE A 100 -9.66 -6.92 -12.41
CA ILE A 100 -10.02 -7.05 -10.99
C ILE A 100 -11.36 -6.36 -10.72
N GLN A 101 -12.11 -6.91 -9.78
CA GLN A 101 -13.31 -6.27 -9.24
C GLN A 101 -12.91 -5.38 -8.07
N LEU A 102 -13.39 -4.13 -8.04
CA LEU A 102 -13.07 -3.21 -6.95
C LEU A 102 -13.93 -3.53 -5.73
N ASP A 103 -13.30 -4.13 -4.75
CA ASP A 103 -13.87 -4.29 -3.42
C ASP A 103 -13.80 -2.96 -2.66
N LYS A 104 -14.81 -2.71 -1.81
CA LYS A 104 -14.73 -1.58 -0.88
C LYS A 104 -13.53 -1.78 0.04
N ALA A 105 -12.92 -0.69 0.48
CA ALA A 105 -11.97 -0.79 1.57
C ALA A 105 -12.71 -1.43 2.74
N GLU A 106 -12.25 -2.60 3.18
CA GLU A 106 -12.68 -3.16 4.45
C GLU A 106 -12.29 -2.17 5.55
N ASP A 107 -12.96 -2.22 6.69
CA ASP A 107 -12.69 -1.35 7.84
C ASP A 107 -11.88 -2.20 8.83
N PRO A 108 -10.53 -2.20 8.77
CA PRO A 108 -9.73 -2.93 9.73
C PRO A 108 -9.32 -1.94 10.82
N GLU A 109 -9.22 -2.46 12.03
CA GLU A 109 -8.72 -1.75 13.22
C GLU A 109 -7.56 -0.81 12.84
N GLU A 110 -7.69 0.48 13.19
CA GLU A 110 -6.81 1.59 12.79
C GLU A 110 -5.31 1.24 12.82
N GLU A 111 -4.72 0.83 11.70
CA GLU A 111 -3.26 0.74 11.54
C GLU A 111 -2.78 1.84 10.58
N GLU A 112 -2.38 2.98 11.15
CA GLU A 112 -1.47 3.90 10.48
C GLU A 112 -0.12 3.18 10.35
N ILE A 113 0.17 2.55 9.21
CA ILE A 113 1.52 2.08 8.92
C ILE A 113 2.37 3.32 8.58
N GLU A 114 2.85 4.00 9.63
CA GLU A 114 3.99 4.89 9.52
C GLU A 114 5.16 4.05 9.00
N ASP A 115 5.44 4.15 7.70
CA ASP A 115 6.66 3.58 7.11
C ASP A 115 7.85 4.33 7.73
N THR A 116 8.27 3.87 8.90
CA THR A 116 9.55 4.22 9.49
C THR A 116 10.54 3.49 8.61
N ALA A 117 11.28 4.23 7.78
CA ALA A 117 12.40 3.67 7.05
C ALA A 117 13.30 2.96 8.07
N GLU A 118 13.53 1.66 7.83
CA GLU A 118 14.24 0.70 8.68
C GLU A 118 13.52 0.26 9.96
N GLN A 119 12.70 -0.79 9.81
CA GLN A 119 13.13 -2.12 10.22
C GLN A 119 12.21 -3.13 9.55
N SER A 120 12.79 -4.03 8.77
CA SER A 120 12.24 -5.36 8.64
C SER A 120 11.92 -5.84 10.05
N ILE A 121 10.65 -5.79 10.46
CA ILE A 121 10.16 -6.69 11.48
C ILE A 121 10.29 -8.05 10.79
N THR A 122 11.49 -8.62 10.91
CA THR A 122 11.67 -10.06 10.86
C THR A 122 10.57 -10.58 11.76
N LYS A 123 9.51 -11.11 11.14
CA LYS A 123 8.60 -12.02 11.83
C LYS A 123 9.54 -12.92 12.62
N GLY A 124 9.55 -12.78 13.95
CA GLY A 124 10.56 -13.41 14.78
C GLY A 124 10.55 -14.88 14.45
N MET A 125 11.52 -15.32 13.68
CA MET A 125 11.56 -16.68 13.17
C MET A 125 11.90 -17.53 14.38
N THR A 126 11.08 -18.52 14.67
CA THR A 126 11.38 -19.46 15.74
C THR A 126 12.70 -20.14 15.42
N ILE A 127 13.44 -20.59 16.43
CA ILE A 127 14.70 -21.34 16.22
C ILE A 127 14.44 -22.55 15.30
N ALA A 128 13.26 -23.17 15.39
CA ALA A 128 12.87 -24.28 14.53
C ALA A 128 12.76 -23.89 13.06
N GLU A 129 12.06 -22.79 12.77
CA GLU A 129 11.96 -22.24 11.42
C GLU A 129 13.35 -21.85 10.90
N ALA A 130 14.18 -21.19 11.70
CA ALA A 130 15.54 -20.78 11.34
C ALA A 130 16.42 -21.99 10.96
N LYS A 131 16.33 -23.10 11.72
CA LYS A 131 17.03 -24.33 11.37
C LYS A 131 16.52 -24.92 10.06
N ALA A 132 15.23 -24.87 9.77
CA ALA A 132 14.66 -25.38 8.54
C ALA A 132 15.15 -24.61 7.30
N ALA A 133 15.18 -23.28 7.38
CA ALA A 133 15.69 -22.45 6.28
C ALA A 133 17.20 -22.66 6.03
N LEU A 134 17.99 -22.80 7.10
CA LEU A 134 19.41 -23.11 6.98
C LEU A 134 19.63 -24.52 6.39
N ALA A 135 18.78 -25.49 6.75
CA ALA A 135 18.85 -26.86 6.23
C ALA A 135 18.63 -26.89 4.71
N GLU A 136 17.58 -26.20 4.25
CA GLU A 136 17.25 -26.07 2.83
C GLU A 136 18.37 -25.36 2.06
N SER A 137 18.87 -24.23 2.59
CA SER A 137 19.91 -23.45 1.92
C SER A 137 21.26 -24.19 1.85
N LEU A 138 21.57 -25.03 2.82
CA LEU A 138 22.84 -25.77 2.89
C LEU A 138 22.71 -27.19 2.31
N GLY A 139 21.51 -27.61 1.91
CA GLY A 139 21.25 -28.95 1.40
C GLY A 139 21.51 -30.07 2.41
N ILE A 140 21.36 -29.77 3.71
CA ILE A 140 21.57 -30.71 4.82
C ILE A 140 20.30 -30.94 5.60
N SER A 141 20.28 -31.95 6.48
CA SER A 141 19.12 -32.19 7.34
C SER A 141 19.10 -31.25 8.54
N VAL A 142 17.89 -30.91 9.02
CA VAL A 142 17.66 -30.01 10.18
C VAL A 142 18.37 -30.50 11.45
N SER A 143 18.53 -31.81 11.62
CA SER A 143 19.24 -32.43 12.76
C SER A 143 20.74 -32.16 12.77
N GLN A 144 21.32 -31.72 11.65
CA GLN A 144 22.74 -31.39 11.52
C GLN A 144 23.06 -29.92 11.82
N ILE A 145 22.06 -29.10 12.18
CA ILE A 145 22.23 -27.67 12.44
C ILE A 145 22.12 -27.36 13.94
N GLU A 146 23.15 -26.68 14.45
CA GLU A 146 23.23 -26.17 15.82
C GLU A 146 23.30 -24.63 15.79
N ILE A 147 22.46 -23.97 16.60
CA ILE A 147 22.42 -22.50 16.73
C ILE A 147 22.72 -22.17 18.19
N SER A 148 23.81 -21.44 18.43
CA SER A 148 24.23 -21.02 19.77
C SER A 148 24.08 -19.51 19.92
N ILE A 149 23.26 -19.08 20.89
CA ILE A 149 23.06 -17.66 21.22
C ILE A 149 24.06 -17.30 22.32
N ARG A 150 24.91 -16.30 22.07
CA ARG A 150 25.76 -15.69 23.10
C ARG A 150 25.15 -14.35 23.48
N ALA A 151 24.86 -14.17 24.76
CA ALA A 151 24.39 -12.92 25.35
C ALA A 151 25.57 -12.14 25.95
#